data_AF-A0A174IGX1-F1
#
_entry.id   AF-A0A174IGX1-F1
#
_cell.length_a   1.000
_cell.length_b   1.000
_cell.length_c   1.000
_cell.angle_alpha   90.00
_cell.angle_beta   90.00
_cell.angle_gamma   90.00
#
_symmetry.space_group_name_H-M   'P 1'
#
loop_
_entity.id
_entity.type
_entity.pdbx_description
1 polymer ?
#
loop_
_entity_poly.entity_id
_entity_poly.type
_entity_poly.pdbx_seq_one_letter_code
_entity_poly.pdbx_strand_id
1 'polypeptide(L)'
;MNTHKIIYLVFLIIGLTSCKEKVSKAEYDEILSEYKELKEVVGESQSLNLKNARTLNQTLTELANISDNTMLLRQDLETGTAQIKQAEQITGCIISIKNKIKKLEKQNEANPEFRKTIQNLKIIITEKEKEIIKLKRIIASQDNIISQKEEVIQIQSNTISQKESELRQAINEQAYLLFQAGEELEYLADNAPDVSRKKNKKKIDEYQKRILQKSLFYYEKASLYGYDEAKKKADRLRMLIK
;
A
#
# COMPACT_ATOMS: atom_id res chain seq x y z
N MET A 1 -17.91 39.24 -38.36
CA MET A 1 -18.36 40.40 -39.15
C MET A 1 -18.64 41.53 -38.17
N ASN A 2 -17.82 42.59 -38.19
CA ASN A 2 -17.68 43.52 -37.07
C ASN A 2 -19.00 44.25 -36.76
N THR A 3 -19.45 44.19 -35.51
CA THR A 3 -20.58 44.94 -34.94
C THR A 3 -20.51 46.44 -35.24
N HIS A 4 -19.29 46.98 -35.35
CA HIS A 4 -19.06 48.35 -35.79
C HIS A 4 -19.53 48.63 -37.22
N LYS A 5 -19.46 47.67 -38.15
CA LYS A 5 -19.95 47.84 -39.53
C LYS A 5 -21.48 47.89 -39.60
N ILE A 6 -22.17 47.14 -38.75
CA ILE A 6 -23.65 47.13 -38.70
C ILE A 6 -24.16 48.43 -38.05
N ILE A 7 -23.54 48.88 -36.97
CA ILE A 7 -23.86 50.18 -36.34
C ILE A 7 -23.56 51.34 -37.30
N TYR A 8 -22.47 51.26 -38.07
CA TYR A 8 -22.16 52.25 -39.11
C TYR A 8 -23.21 52.25 -40.22
N LEU A 9 -23.71 51.09 -40.65
CA LEU A 9 -24.73 50.98 -41.69
C LEU A 9 -26.05 51.66 -41.25
N VAL A 10 -26.46 51.46 -39.99
CA VAL A 10 -27.67 52.09 -39.44
C VAL A 10 -27.49 53.60 -39.27
N PHE A 11 -26.33 54.07 -38.79
CA PHE A 11 -26.03 55.51 -38.72
C PHE A 11 -25.91 56.16 -40.11
N LEU A 12 -25.42 55.43 -41.12
CA LEU A 12 -25.34 55.90 -42.50
C LEU A 12 -26.75 56.04 -43.10
N ILE A 13 -27.66 55.10 -42.83
CA ILE A 13 -29.05 55.15 -43.30
C ILE A 13 -29.81 56.32 -42.61
N ILE A 14 -29.61 56.54 -41.31
CA ILE A 14 -30.24 57.66 -40.60
C ILE A 14 -29.67 59.01 -41.07
N GLY A 15 -28.35 59.11 -41.31
CA GLY A 15 -27.68 60.31 -41.79
C GLY A 15 -27.99 60.70 -43.24
N LEU A 16 -28.45 59.75 -44.07
CA LEU A 16 -28.82 59.99 -45.48
C LEU A 16 -30.28 60.43 -45.68
N THR A 17 -31.09 60.51 -44.62
CA THR A 17 -32.52 60.90 -44.73
C THR A 17 -32.79 62.40 -44.75
N SER A 18 -31.79 63.24 -45.06
CA SER A 18 -32.05 64.62 -45.48
C SER A 18 -32.60 64.72 -46.92
N CYS A 19 -32.98 63.61 -47.56
CA CYS A 19 -33.75 63.57 -48.79
C CYS A 19 -34.98 62.65 -48.64
N LYS A 20 -36.09 63.11 -49.21
CA LYS A 20 -37.45 62.61 -49.07
C LYS A 20 -37.65 61.18 -49.63
N GLU A 21 -37.48 60.16 -48.80
CA GLU A 21 -38.05 58.82 -49.04
C GLU A 21 -38.69 58.32 -47.74
N LYS A 22 -40.01 58.14 -47.75
CA LYS A 22 -40.72 57.55 -46.62
C LYS A 22 -40.52 56.05 -46.69
N VAL A 23 -39.64 55.51 -45.84
CA VAL A 23 -39.51 54.06 -45.61
C VAL A 23 -40.90 53.51 -45.31
N SER A 24 -41.30 52.45 -46.01
CA SER A 24 -42.60 51.86 -45.79
C SER A 24 -42.65 51.22 -44.40
N LYS A 25 -43.82 51.22 -43.76
CA LYS A 25 -43.99 50.58 -42.44
C LYS A 25 -43.55 49.11 -42.44
N ALA A 26 -43.73 48.42 -43.57
CA ALA A 26 -43.32 47.02 -43.76
C ALA A 26 -41.80 46.84 -43.69
N GLU A 27 -41.01 47.68 -44.37
CA GLU A 27 -39.55 47.62 -44.34
C GLU A 27 -38.99 47.93 -42.94
N TYR A 28 -39.65 48.84 -42.21
CA TYR A 28 -39.29 49.12 -40.82
C TYR A 28 -39.58 47.94 -39.88
N ASP A 29 -40.76 47.32 -40.03
CA ASP A 29 -41.18 46.17 -39.22
C ASP A 29 -40.28 44.94 -39.49
N GLU A 30 -39.82 44.74 -40.74
CA GLU A 30 -38.87 43.69 -41.13
C GLU A 30 -37.50 43.89 -40.48
N ILE A 31 -36.90 45.08 -40.57
CA ILE A 31 -35.63 45.41 -39.92
C ILE A 31 -35.72 45.26 -38.39
N LEU A 32 -36.86 45.63 -37.80
CA LEU A 32 -37.09 45.47 -36.38
C LEU A 32 -37.20 43.99 -35.97
N SER A 33 -37.77 43.14 -36.83
CA SER A 33 -37.83 41.69 -36.63
C SER A 33 -36.44 41.07 -36.69
N GLU A 34 -35.67 41.38 -37.74
CA GLU A 34 -34.28 40.92 -37.88
C GLU A 34 -33.43 41.35 -36.70
N TYR A 35 -33.59 42.59 -36.22
CA TYR A 35 -32.88 43.07 -35.04
C TYR A 35 -33.23 42.28 -33.77
N LYS A 36 -34.52 41.94 -33.56
CA LYS A 36 -34.95 41.13 -32.42
C LYS A 36 -34.36 39.73 -32.47
N GLU A 37 -34.43 39.08 -33.64
CA GLU A 37 -33.84 37.75 -33.86
C GLU A 37 -32.33 37.79 -33.65
N LEU A 38 -31.63 38.78 -34.21
CA LEU A 38 -30.19 38.93 -34.03
C LEU A 38 -29.82 39.17 -32.57
N LYS A 39 -30.60 39.97 -31.85
CA LYS A 39 -30.39 40.23 -30.41
C LYS A 39 -30.59 38.96 -29.57
N GLU A 40 -31.59 38.16 -29.90
CA GLU A 40 -31.87 36.88 -29.25
C GLU A 40 -30.71 35.90 -29.51
N VAL A 41 -30.30 35.71 -30.77
CA VAL A 41 -29.17 34.86 -31.16
C VAL A 41 -27.87 35.28 -30.47
N VAL A 42 -27.60 36.59 -30.37
CA VAL A 42 -26.42 37.10 -29.64
C VAL A 42 -26.51 36.80 -28.14
N GLY A 43 -27.69 36.97 -27.53
CA GLY A 43 -27.92 36.65 -26.12
C GLY A 43 -27.73 35.16 -25.82
N GLU A 44 -28.27 34.29 -26.66
CA GLU A 44 -28.09 32.84 -26.57
C GLU A 44 -26.62 32.44 -26.74
N SER A 45 -25.92 33.02 -27.72
CA SER A 45 -24.49 32.78 -27.95
C SER A 45 -23.63 33.20 -26.75
N GLN A 46 -23.90 34.37 -26.15
CA GLN A 46 -23.20 34.83 -24.95
C GLN A 46 -23.44 33.89 -23.76
N SER A 47 -24.68 33.46 -23.55
CA SER A 47 -25.05 32.51 -22.49
C SER A 47 -24.34 31.17 -22.65
N LEU A 48 -24.31 30.64 -23.89
CA LEU A 48 -23.60 29.40 -24.21
C LEU A 48 -22.10 29.52 -23.97
N ASN A 49 -21.48 30.63 -24.41
CA ASN A 49 -20.06 30.89 -24.20
C ASN A 49 -19.70 30.96 -22.71
N LEU A 50 -20.52 31.63 -21.90
CA LEU A 50 -20.33 31.68 -20.44
C LEU A 50 -20.42 30.29 -19.81
N LYS A 51 -21.38 29.46 -20.24
CA LYS A 51 -21.53 28.07 -19.78
C LYS A 51 -20.35 27.19 -20.17
N ASN A 52 -19.84 27.36 -21.39
CA ASN A 52 -18.67 26.64 -21.89
C ASN A 52 -17.41 27.04 -21.12
N ALA A 53 -17.20 28.33 -20.87
CA ALA A 53 -16.08 28.83 -20.07
C ALA A 53 -16.11 28.30 -18.62
N ARG A 54 -17.29 28.28 -17.98
CA ARG A 54 -17.46 27.68 -16.64
C ARG A 54 -17.09 26.20 -16.62
N THR A 55 -17.57 25.43 -17.60
CA THR A 55 -17.30 24.00 -17.69
C THR A 55 -15.81 23.72 -17.96
N LEU A 56 -15.16 24.55 -18.78
CA LEU A 56 -13.72 24.50 -19.04
C LEU A 56 -12.92 24.75 -17.74
N ASN A 57 -13.25 25.81 -16.99
CA ASN A 57 -12.56 26.13 -15.74
C ASN A 57 -12.74 25.03 -14.68
N GLN A 58 -13.94 24.45 -14.58
CA GLN A 58 -14.18 23.28 -13.72
C GLN A 58 -13.32 22.09 -14.16
N THR A 59 -13.23 21.83 -15.46
CA THR A 59 -12.39 20.76 -16.03
C THR A 59 -10.92 20.97 -15.68
N LEU A 60 -10.41 22.20 -15.79
CA LEU A 60 -9.02 22.54 -15.42
C LEU A 60 -8.77 22.35 -13.93
N THR A 61 -9.73 22.73 -13.08
CA THR A 61 -9.63 22.55 -11.63
C THR A 61 -9.59 21.06 -11.26
N GLU A 62 -10.45 20.25 -11.86
CA GLU A 62 -10.45 18.80 -11.64
C GLU A 62 -9.18 18.12 -12.16
N LEU A 63 -8.59 18.64 -13.25
CA LEU A 63 -7.28 18.17 -13.75
C LEU A 63 -6.12 18.51 -12.81
N ALA A 64 -6.14 19.69 -12.18
CA ALA A 64 -5.18 20.04 -11.14
C ALA A 64 -5.30 19.07 -9.96
N ASN A 65 -6.52 18.83 -9.46
CA ASN A 65 -6.77 17.86 -8.40
C ASN A 65 -6.34 16.43 -8.76
N ILE A 66 -6.55 16.00 -10.01
CA ILE A 66 -6.00 14.70 -10.48
C ILE A 66 -4.49 14.68 -10.38
N SER A 67 -3.82 15.77 -10.75
CA SER A 67 -2.36 15.86 -10.69
C SER A 67 -1.85 15.78 -9.25
N ASP A 68 -2.49 16.47 -8.32
CA ASP A 68 -2.15 16.42 -6.89
C ASP A 68 -2.41 15.03 -6.31
N ASN A 69 -3.56 14.43 -6.58
CA ASN A 69 -3.87 13.08 -6.14
C ASN A 69 -2.94 12.03 -6.76
N THR A 70 -2.50 12.22 -8.01
CA THR A 70 -1.52 11.34 -8.65
C THR A 70 -0.15 11.46 -7.97
N MET A 71 0.24 12.68 -7.57
CA MET A 71 1.48 12.90 -6.83
C MET A 71 1.43 12.23 -5.45
N LEU A 72 0.32 12.39 -4.72
CA LEU A 72 0.12 11.69 -3.44
C LEU A 72 0.18 10.17 -3.61
N LEU A 73 -0.47 9.63 -4.64
CA LEU A 73 -0.41 8.20 -4.94
C LEU A 73 1.03 7.72 -5.22
N ARG A 74 1.86 8.52 -5.89
CA ARG A 74 3.28 8.21 -6.09
C ARG A 74 4.03 8.18 -4.75
N GLN A 75 3.80 9.17 -3.89
CA GLN A 75 4.43 9.23 -2.57
C GLN A 75 4.01 8.05 -1.69
N ASP A 76 2.73 7.70 -1.70
CA ASP A 76 2.22 6.53 -0.99
C ASP A 76 2.82 5.23 -1.54
N LEU A 77 3.09 5.17 -2.85
CA LEU A 77 3.73 4.03 -3.49
C LEU A 77 5.19 3.89 -3.07
N GLU A 78 5.91 5.01 -2.95
CA GLU A 78 7.30 5.04 -2.46
C GLU A 78 7.39 4.64 -0.99
N THR A 79 6.40 5.01 -0.18
CA THR A 79 6.34 4.66 1.25
C THR A 79 5.68 3.31 1.52
N GLY A 80 5.15 2.63 0.48
CA GLY A 80 4.50 1.33 0.60
C GLY A 80 3.10 1.36 1.23
N THR A 81 2.48 2.54 1.32
CA THR A 81 1.12 2.75 1.86
C THR A 81 0.06 2.92 0.77
N ALA A 82 0.46 2.92 -0.51
CA ALA A 82 -0.45 3.08 -1.63
C ALA A 82 -1.55 2.02 -1.65
N GLN A 83 -2.77 2.47 -1.95
CA GLN A 83 -3.94 1.61 -2.05
C GLN A 83 -4.51 1.65 -3.47
N ILE A 84 -4.94 0.49 -3.96
CA ILE A 84 -5.60 0.39 -5.27
C ILE A 84 -6.83 1.31 -5.38
N LYS A 85 -7.53 1.50 -4.26
CA LYS A 85 -8.71 2.38 -4.15
C LYS A 85 -8.39 3.84 -4.47
N GLN A 86 -7.23 4.35 -4.09
CA GLN A 86 -6.80 5.72 -4.42
C GLN A 86 -6.66 5.86 -5.95
N ALA A 87 -6.03 4.88 -6.60
CA ALA A 87 -5.88 4.86 -8.05
C ALA A 87 -7.22 4.72 -8.79
N GLU A 88 -8.18 3.98 -8.22
CA GLU A 88 -9.55 3.86 -8.74
C GLU A 88 -10.34 5.17 -8.64
N GLN A 89 -10.20 5.90 -7.52
CA GLN A 89 -10.81 7.22 -7.36
C GLN A 89 -10.31 8.20 -8.43
N ILE A 90 -8.99 8.25 -8.65
CA ILE A 90 -8.41 9.10 -9.70
C ILE A 90 -8.91 8.66 -11.09
N THR A 91 -9.00 7.36 -11.34
CA THR A 91 -9.58 6.82 -12.58
C THR A 91 -11.02 7.31 -12.79
N GLY A 92 -11.85 7.30 -11.74
CA GLY A 92 -13.21 7.82 -11.78
C GLY A 92 -13.28 9.31 -12.12
N CYS A 93 -12.38 10.12 -11.54
CA CYS A 93 -12.25 11.53 -11.88
C CYS A 93 -11.87 11.73 -13.36
N ILE A 94 -10.89 10.97 -13.87
CA ILE A 94 -10.49 11.02 -15.28
C ILE A 94 -11.68 10.72 -16.21
N ILE A 95 -12.48 9.69 -15.91
CA ILE A 95 -13.67 9.35 -16.70
C ILE A 95 -14.69 10.50 -16.71
N SER A 96 -14.94 11.12 -15.55
CA SER A 96 -15.83 12.28 -15.44
C SER A 96 -15.37 13.44 -16.33
N ILE A 97 -14.08 13.78 -16.27
CA ILE A 97 -13.50 14.84 -17.09
C ILE A 97 -13.62 14.53 -18.58
N LYS A 98 -13.33 13.29 -18.99
CA LYS A 98 -13.47 12.86 -20.40
C LYS A 98 -14.89 13.08 -20.91
N ASN A 99 -15.90 12.83 -20.09
CA ASN A 99 -17.29 13.07 -20.46
C ASN A 99 -17.62 14.57 -20.60
N LYS A 100 -17.09 15.41 -19.71
CA LYS A 100 -17.23 16.88 -19.80
C LYS A 100 -16.58 17.44 -21.07
N ILE A 101 -15.38 16.96 -21.41
CA ILE A 101 -14.68 17.38 -22.63
C ILE A 101 -15.42 16.95 -23.89
N LYS A 102 -15.94 15.72 -23.94
CA LYS A 102 -16.78 15.26 -25.06
C LYS A 102 -18.00 16.17 -25.26
N LYS A 103 -18.63 16.63 -24.18
CA LYS A 103 -19.75 17.57 -24.24
C LYS A 103 -19.32 18.94 -24.77
N LEU A 104 -18.19 19.47 -24.27
CA LEU A 104 -17.64 20.74 -24.74
C LEU A 104 -17.28 20.69 -26.23
N GLU A 105 -16.75 19.56 -26.70
CA GLU A 105 -16.40 19.36 -28.11
C GLU A 105 -17.63 19.46 -29.01
N LYS A 106 -18.69 18.72 -28.69
CA LYS A 106 -19.96 18.77 -29.44
C LYS A 106 -20.60 20.17 -29.46
N GLN A 107 -20.45 20.92 -28.37
CA GLN A 107 -21.04 22.26 -28.25
C GLN A 107 -20.23 23.36 -28.97
N ASN A 108 -18.99 23.07 -29.38
CA ASN A 108 -18.06 24.07 -29.94
C ASN A 108 -17.39 23.57 -31.23
N GLU A 109 -18.01 22.67 -31.98
CA GLU A 109 -17.41 22.07 -33.19
C GLU A 109 -16.96 23.12 -34.23
N ALA A 110 -17.69 24.22 -34.35
CA ALA A 110 -17.40 25.31 -35.28
C ALA A 110 -16.34 26.32 -34.77
N ASN A 111 -15.87 26.20 -33.51
CA ASN A 111 -14.92 27.15 -32.91
C ASN A 111 -13.49 26.58 -32.91
N PRO A 112 -12.58 27.09 -33.76
CA PRO A 112 -11.23 26.53 -33.92
C PRO A 112 -10.34 26.67 -32.66
N GLU A 113 -10.50 27.75 -31.88
CA GLU A 113 -9.72 27.97 -30.65
C GLU A 113 -10.11 26.98 -29.54
N PHE A 114 -11.42 26.70 -29.41
CA PHE A 114 -11.91 25.66 -28.49
C PHE A 114 -11.42 24.28 -28.90
N ARG A 115 -11.39 24.00 -30.21
CA ARG A 115 -10.91 22.71 -30.74
C ARG A 115 -9.46 22.43 -30.34
N LYS A 116 -8.58 23.42 -30.45
CA LYS A 116 -7.17 23.32 -30.02
C LYS A 116 -7.04 23.09 -28.52
N THR A 117 -7.79 23.84 -27.72
CA THR A 117 -7.81 23.68 -26.25
C THR A 117 -8.29 22.29 -25.84
N ILE A 118 -9.38 21.80 -26.46
CA ILE A 118 -9.93 20.47 -26.21
C ILE A 118 -8.94 19.37 -26.59
N GLN A 119 -8.24 19.51 -27.71
CA GLN A 119 -7.18 18.55 -28.10
C GLN A 119 -6.07 18.49 -27.05
N ASN A 120 -5.58 19.64 -26.58
CA ASN A 120 -4.54 19.67 -25.55
C ASN A 120 -5.00 18.98 -24.26
N LEU A 121 -6.25 19.24 -23.81
CA LEU A 121 -6.81 18.57 -22.64
C LEU A 121 -6.90 17.05 -22.82
N LYS A 122 -7.31 16.58 -24.01
CA LYS A 122 -7.36 15.16 -24.32
C LYS A 122 -5.98 14.50 -24.25
N ILE A 123 -4.93 15.18 -24.73
CA ILE A 123 -3.55 14.68 -24.66
C ILE A 123 -3.13 14.52 -23.19
N ILE A 124 -3.28 15.58 -22.40
CA ILE A 124 -2.94 15.59 -20.96
C ILE A 124 -3.66 14.46 -20.22
N ILE A 125 -4.96 14.30 -20.46
CA ILE A 125 -5.76 13.23 -19.85
C ILE A 125 -5.25 11.85 -20.25
N THR A 126 -4.94 11.65 -21.53
CA THR A 126 -4.44 10.36 -22.02
C THR A 126 -3.11 10.00 -21.35
N GLU A 127 -2.23 10.97 -21.14
CA GLU A 127 -0.97 10.77 -20.43
C GLU A 127 -1.21 10.43 -18.95
N LYS A 128 -2.10 11.16 -18.27
CA LYS A 128 -2.47 10.87 -16.87
C LYS A 128 -3.12 9.50 -16.73
N GLU A 129 -3.97 9.11 -17.67
CA GLU A 129 -4.64 7.80 -17.66
C GLU A 129 -3.62 6.65 -17.80
N LYS A 130 -2.63 6.80 -18.70
CA LYS A 130 -1.51 5.85 -18.82
C LYS A 130 -0.69 5.77 -17.54
N GLU A 131 -0.43 6.90 -16.91
CA GLU A 131 0.31 6.98 -15.66
C GLU A 131 -0.41 6.24 -14.53
N ILE A 132 -1.71 6.49 -14.33
CA ILE A 132 -2.52 5.81 -13.32
C ILE A 132 -2.59 4.30 -13.59
N ILE A 133 -2.73 3.87 -14.84
CA ILE A 133 -2.68 2.44 -15.20
C ILE A 133 -1.34 1.81 -14.79
N LYS A 134 -0.23 2.52 -15.00
CA LYS A 134 1.09 2.04 -14.58
C LYS A 134 1.17 1.93 -13.05
N LEU A 135 0.73 2.95 -12.31
CA LEU A 135 0.73 2.92 -10.84
C LEU A 135 -0.14 1.77 -10.30
N LYS A 136 -1.34 1.55 -10.86
CA LYS A 136 -2.20 0.41 -10.49
C LYS A 136 -1.50 -0.94 -10.64
N ARG A 137 -0.75 -1.13 -11.73
CA ARG A 137 0.00 -2.39 -11.95
C ARG A 137 1.10 -2.58 -10.91
N ILE A 138 1.80 -1.51 -10.54
CA ILE A 138 2.85 -1.58 -9.53
C ILE A 138 2.26 -1.96 -8.17
N ILE A 139 1.17 -1.30 -7.76
CA ILE A 139 0.45 -1.60 -6.50
C ILE A 139 0.03 -3.08 -6.48
N ALA A 140 -0.67 -3.54 -7.51
CA ALA A 140 -1.12 -4.94 -7.59
C ALA A 140 0.04 -5.95 -7.57
N SER A 141 1.18 -5.60 -8.17
CA SER A 141 2.39 -6.43 -8.11
C SER A 141 3.01 -6.44 -6.72
N GLN A 142 3.03 -5.31 -6.01
CA GLN A 142 3.50 -5.23 -4.63
C GLN A 142 2.61 -6.07 -3.70
N ASP A 143 1.29 -5.98 -3.85
CA ASP A 143 0.33 -6.78 -3.06
C ASP A 143 0.58 -8.29 -3.23
N ASN A 144 0.79 -8.76 -4.46
CA ASN A 144 1.10 -10.17 -4.72
C ASN A 144 2.43 -10.60 -4.06
N ILE A 145 3.47 -9.77 -4.16
CA ILE A 145 4.77 -10.06 -3.52
C ILE A 145 4.61 -10.11 -1.99
N ILE A 146 3.79 -9.22 -1.40
CA ILE A 146 3.50 -9.22 0.03
C ILE A 146 2.82 -10.53 0.44
N SER A 147 1.76 -10.94 -0.25
CA SER A 147 1.06 -12.20 0.04
C SER A 147 1.97 -13.42 -0.06
N GLN A 148 2.84 -13.48 -1.07
CA GLN A 148 3.83 -14.56 -1.19
C GLN A 148 4.82 -14.58 -0.02
N LYS A 149 5.27 -13.40 0.44
CA LYS A 149 6.18 -13.30 1.59
C LYS A 149 5.49 -13.69 2.90
N GLU A 150 4.22 -13.34 3.08
CA GLU A 150 3.43 -13.76 4.25
C GLU A 150 3.32 -15.27 4.34
N GLU A 151 3.10 -15.96 3.22
CA GLU A 151 3.06 -17.43 3.17
C GLU A 151 4.42 -18.04 3.59
N VAL A 152 5.52 -17.51 3.06
CA VAL A 152 6.88 -17.96 3.43
C VAL A 152 7.16 -17.74 4.91
N ILE A 153 6.78 -16.58 5.46
CA ILE A 153 6.93 -16.27 6.90
C ILE A 153 6.15 -17.26 7.74
N GLN A 154 4.92 -17.60 7.35
CA GLN A 154 4.11 -18.57 8.08
C GLN A 154 4.73 -19.97 8.08
N ILE A 155 5.22 -20.44 6.93
CA ILE A 155 5.92 -21.73 6.82
C ILE A 155 7.16 -21.75 7.70
N GLN A 156 7.96 -20.67 7.68
CA GLN A 156 9.15 -20.55 8.51
C GLN A 156 8.81 -20.55 10.00
N SER A 157 7.77 -19.82 10.41
CA SER A 157 7.29 -19.77 11.80
C SER A 157 6.88 -21.16 12.31
N ASN A 158 6.13 -21.92 11.50
CA ASN A 158 5.74 -23.28 11.83
C ASN A 158 6.97 -24.20 11.96
N THR A 159 7.91 -24.07 11.03
CA THR A 159 9.17 -24.86 11.03
C THR A 159 10.01 -24.58 12.28
N ILE A 160 10.15 -23.30 12.66
CA ILE A 160 10.88 -22.91 13.88
C ILE A 160 10.20 -23.52 15.12
N SER A 161 8.89 -23.39 15.23
CA SER A 161 8.13 -23.93 16.36
C SER A 161 8.31 -25.45 16.48
N GLN A 162 8.27 -26.17 15.35
CA GLN A 162 8.54 -27.62 15.33
C GLN A 162 9.97 -27.93 15.77
N LYS A 163 10.96 -27.21 15.24
CA LYS A 163 12.38 -27.44 15.57
C LYS A 163 12.70 -27.11 17.03
N GLU A 164 12.07 -26.09 17.61
CA GLU A 164 12.17 -25.79 19.02
C GLU A 164 11.59 -26.92 19.89
N SER A 165 10.46 -27.50 19.48
CA SER A 165 9.87 -28.65 20.17
C SER A 165 10.78 -29.88 20.11
N GLU A 166 11.29 -30.21 18.91
CA GLU A 166 12.24 -31.32 18.71
C GLU A 166 13.51 -31.14 19.55
N LEU A 167 14.06 -29.91 19.59
CA LEU A 167 15.24 -29.59 20.38
C LEU A 167 14.97 -29.75 21.88
N ARG A 168 13.82 -29.27 22.38
CA ARG A 168 13.44 -29.44 23.79
C ARG A 168 13.30 -30.91 24.16
N GLN A 169 12.71 -31.72 23.29
CA GLN A 169 12.60 -33.16 23.52
C GLN A 169 13.99 -33.80 23.60
N ALA A 170 14.89 -33.50 22.66
CA ALA A 170 16.25 -34.04 22.67
C ALA A 170 17.04 -33.62 23.92
N ILE A 171 16.87 -32.38 24.40
CA ILE A 171 17.49 -31.90 25.64
C ILE A 171 16.95 -32.69 26.84
N ASN A 172 15.63 -32.90 26.92
CA ASN A 172 15.01 -33.66 28.00
C ASN A 172 15.48 -35.11 28.02
N GLU A 173 15.54 -35.77 26.85
CA GLU A 173 16.07 -37.13 26.71
C GLU A 173 17.54 -37.21 27.15
N GLN A 174 18.37 -36.25 26.72
CA GLN A 174 19.77 -36.18 27.13
C GLN A 174 19.92 -35.97 28.65
N ALA A 175 19.09 -35.10 29.25
CA ALA A 175 19.08 -34.87 30.68
C ALA A 175 18.74 -36.14 31.46
N TYR A 176 17.74 -36.89 30.99
CA TYR A 176 17.32 -38.16 31.58
C TYR A 176 18.41 -39.23 31.49
N LEU A 177 19.05 -39.41 30.33
CA LEU A 177 20.13 -40.39 30.17
C LEU A 177 21.33 -40.09 31.08
N LEU A 178 21.68 -38.80 31.23
CA LEU A 178 22.73 -38.38 32.16
C LEU A 178 22.34 -38.67 33.61
N PHE A 179 21.08 -38.45 33.99
CA PHE A 179 20.58 -38.80 35.31
C PHE A 179 20.68 -40.31 35.58
N GLN A 180 20.23 -41.14 34.64
CA GLN A 180 20.32 -42.60 34.74
C GLN A 180 21.77 -43.08 34.87
N ALA A 181 22.70 -42.53 34.09
CA ALA A 181 24.12 -42.84 34.23
C ALA A 181 24.67 -42.49 35.63
N GLY A 182 24.19 -41.39 36.22
CA GLY A 182 24.47 -41.04 37.61
C GLY A 182 23.96 -42.11 38.60
N GLU A 183 22.73 -42.60 38.42
CA GLU A 183 22.13 -43.64 39.27
C GLU A 183 22.86 -44.98 39.18
N GLU A 184 23.22 -45.41 37.97
CA GLU A 184 23.99 -46.65 37.78
C GLU A 184 25.34 -46.57 38.48
N LEU A 185 25.99 -45.41 38.47
CA LEU A 185 27.25 -45.20 39.17
C LEU A 185 27.06 -45.17 40.70
N GLU A 186 26.00 -44.55 41.24
CA GLU A 186 25.68 -44.66 42.69
C GLU A 186 25.51 -46.14 43.07
N TYR A 187 24.73 -46.89 42.29
CA TYR A 187 24.51 -48.31 42.52
C TYR A 187 25.81 -49.12 42.52
N LEU A 188 26.73 -48.86 41.56
CA LEU A 188 28.04 -49.51 41.52
C LEU A 188 28.91 -49.18 42.74
N ALA A 189 28.81 -47.96 43.27
CA ALA A 189 29.53 -47.58 44.48
C ALA A 189 28.94 -48.28 45.72
N ASP A 190 27.62 -48.33 45.84
CA ASP A 190 26.91 -48.96 46.97
C ASP A 190 27.13 -50.49 47.02
N ASN A 191 27.36 -51.11 45.85
CA ASN A 191 27.60 -52.55 45.71
C ASN A 191 29.09 -52.92 45.57
N ALA A 192 30.00 -52.06 46.02
CA ALA A 192 31.43 -52.39 45.99
C ALA A 192 31.73 -53.62 46.89
N PRO A 193 32.74 -54.45 46.53
CA PRO A 193 32.99 -55.71 47.23
C PRO A 193 33.47 -55.48 48.67
N ASP A 194 32.88 -56.21 49.61
CA ASP A 194 33.35 -56.24 50.99
C ASP A 194 34.68 -57.01 51.09
N VAL A 195 35.66 -56.41 51.73
CA VAL A 195 37.03 -56.93 51.82
C VAL A 195 37.54 -56.85 53.24
N SER A 196 38.03 -57.96 53.80
CA SER A 196 38.39 -58.02 55.22
C SER A 196 39.72 -57.33 55.55
N ARG A 197 40.67 -57.26 54.60
CA ARG A 197 42.02 -56.70 54.84
C ARG A 197 42.01 -55.17 54.81
N LYS A 198 42.56 -54.52 55.85
CA LYS A 198 42.62 -53.04 55.99
C LYS A 198 43.15 -52.30 54.75
N LYS A 199 44.22 -52.80 54.12
CA LYS A 199 44.77 -52.20 52.88
C LYS A 199 43.81 -52.31 51.69
N ASN A 200 43.04 -53.39 51.62
CA ASN A 200 42.03 -53.58 50.58
C ASN A 200 40.80 -52.70 50.86
N LYS A 201 40.36 -52.58 52.11
CA LYS A 201 39.28 -51.65 52.51
C LYS A 201 39.55 -50.24 52.03
N LYS A 202 40.73 -49.69 52.38
CA LYS A 202 41.13 -48.35 51.94
C LYS A 202 41.09 -48.18 50.40
N LYS A 203 41.51 -49.20 49.64
CA LYS A 203 41.45 -49.16 48.17
C LYS A 203 40.02 -49.18 47.63
N ILE A 204 39.14 -49.95 48.26
CA ILE A 204 37.71 -50.00 47.91
C ILE A 204 37.05 -48.67 48.27
N ASP A 205 37.33 -48.08 49.44
CA ASP A 205 36.81 -46.76 49.84
C ASP A 205 37.24 -45.66 48.84
N GLU A 206 38.52 -45.66 48.43
CA GLU A 206 39.03 -44.74 47.40
C GLU A 206 38.42 -44.98 46.01
N TYR A 207 38.05 -46.23 45.69
CA TYR A 207 37.36 -46.57 44.46
C TYR A 207 35.90 -46.11 44.48
N GLN A 208 35.17 -46.38 45.57
CA GLN A 208 33.80 -45.90 45.79
C GLN A 208 33.74 -44.38 45.72
N LYS A 209 34.64 -43.67 46.41
CA LYS A 209 34.71 -42.20 46.36
C LYS A 209 34.89 -41.68 44.94
N ARG A 210 35.73 -42.32 44.11
CA ARG A 210 35.92 -41.95 42.71
C ARG A 210 34.69 -42.20 41.84
N ILE A 211 33.96 -43.30 42.07
CA ILE A 211 32.69 -43.56 41.37
C ILE A 211 31.64 -42.51 41.75
N LEU A 212 31.48 -42.23 43.04
CA LEU A 212 30.53 -41.22 43.52
C LEU A 212 30.85 -39.83 42.97
N GLN A 213 32.13 -39.47 42.83
CA GLN A 213 32.54 -38.23 42.16
C GLN A 213 32.12 -38.18 40.68
N LYS A 214 32.19 -39.31 39.96
CA LYS A 214 31.69 -39.40 38.57
C LYS A 214 30.17 -39.33 38.51
N SER A 215 29.47 -40.00 39.43
CA SER A 215 28.02 -39.91 39.56
C SER A 215 27.57 -38.45 39.79
N LEU A 216 28.23 -37.75 40.72
CA LEU A 216 28.01 -36.32 40.97
C LEU A 216 28.15 -35.48 39.70
N PHE A 217 29.20 -35.71 38.89
CA PHE A 217 29.39 -35.02 37.62
C PHE A 217 28.19 -35.22 36.67
N TYR A 218 27.68 -36.44 36.55
CA TYR A 218 26.53 -36.73 35.68
C TYR A 218 25.24 -36.05 36.17
N TYR A 219 24.98 -36.05 37.48
CA TYR A 219 23.84 -35.33 38.03
C TYR A 219 23.94 -33.80 37.86
N GLU A 220 25.14 -33.23 38.02
CA GLU A 220 25.35 -31.81 37.75
C GLU A 220 25.07 -31.48 36.28
N LYS A 221 25.48 -32.35 35.35
CA LYS A 221 25.19 -32.20 33.91
C LYS A 221 23.69 -32.36 33.59
N ALA A 222 23.02 -33.35 34.16
CA ALA A 222 21.57 -33.54 33.99
C ALA A 222 20.78 -32.35 34.56
N SER A 223 21.19 -31.81 35.72
CA SER A 223 20.58 -30.63 36.31
C SER A 223 20.77 -29.38 35.45
N LEU A 224 21.93 -29.21 34.79
CA LEU A 224 22.16 -28.11 33.86
C LEU A 224 21.22 -28.17 32.64
N TYR A 225 20.78 -29.36 32.24
CA TYR A 225 19.77 -29.54 31.20
C TYR A 225 18.32 -29.50 31.72
N GLY A 226 18.12 -29.11 32.99
CA GLY A 226 16.78 -28.87 33.55
C GLY A 226 16.13 -30.07 34.23
N TYR A 227 16.88 -31.15 34.51
CA TYR A 227 16.35 -32.28 35.28
C TYR A 227 16.41 -32.00 36.79
N ASP A 228 15.30 -31.54 37.37
CA ASP A 228 15.24 -31.06 38.76
C ASP A 228 15.64 -32.09 39.81
N GLU A 229 15.33 -33.37 39.60
CA GLU A 229 15.68 -34.44 40.53
C GLU A 229 17.20 -34.68 40.60
N ALA A 230 17.91 -34.45 39.50
CA ALA A 230 19.36 -34.55 39.46
C ALA A 230 20.02 -33.55 40.41
N LYS A 231 19.45 -32.35 40.55
CA LYS A 231 19.96 -31.32 41.47
C LYS A 231 19.98 -31.82 42.92
N LYS A 232 18.87 -32.46 43.36
CA LYS A 232 18.75 -33.01 44.71
C LYS A 232 19.78 -34.12 44.98
N LYS A 233 19.97 -35.01 44.01
CA LYS A 233 20.99 -36.08 44.06
C LYS A 233 22.41 -35.52 44.13
N ALA A 234 22.72 -34.53 43.27
CA ALA A 234 24.02 -33.85 43.28
C ALA A 234 24.32 -33.20 44.63
N ASP A 235 23.36 -32.47 45.22
CA ASP A 235 23.54 -31.82 46.51
C ASP A 235 23.76 -32.83 47.66
N ARG A 236 23.05 -33.98 47.63
CA ARG A 236 23.28 -35.09 48.58
C ARG A 236 24.70 -35.65 48.44
N LEU A 237 25.14 -35.98 47.23
CA LEU A 237 26.48 -36.54 47.00
C LEU A 237 27.60 -35.59 47.42
N ARG A 238 27.44 -34.28 47.22
CA ARG A 238 28.41 -33.27 47.68
C ARG A 238 28.63 -33.31 49.20
N MET A 239 27.62 -33.70 49.98
CA MET A 239 27.76 -33.85 51.44
C MET A 239 28.48 -35.15 51.80
N LEU A 240 28.28 -36.22 51.03
CA LEU A 240 28.88 -37.55 51.28
C LEU A 240 30.35 -37.65 50.84
N ILE A 241 30.77 -36.88 49.83
CA ILE A 241 32.13 -36.94 49.27
C ILE A 241 33.14 -36.08 50.04
N LYS A 242 32.69 -35.12 50.86
CA LYS A 242 33.56 -34.29 51.72
C LYS A 242 34.26 -35.14 52.77
#